data_AF-A0A8H6IJH7-F1
#
_entry.id   AF-A0A8H6IJH7-F1
#
_cell.length_a   1.000
_cell.length_b   1.000
_cell.length_c   1.000
_cell.angle_alpha   90.00
_cell.angle_beta   90.00
_cell.angle_gamma   90.00
#
_symmetry.space_group_name_H-M   'P 1'
#
loop_
_entity.id
_entity.type
_entity.pdbx_description
1 polymer ?
#
loop_
_entity_poly.entity_id
_entity_poly.type
_entity_poly.pdbx_seq_one_letter_code
_entity_poly.pdbx_strand_id
1 'polypeptide(L)'
;MATKIAIPIAPLPVTNRRSLTDADTRLVGAFQTSASWIWTFEDNPRVTNSAEFEQRAFRKTYTAPKSRGTPSNVTIVIAADDFYAMYIDGAQVQAADPTHDWRAIVAYSVPLPALDGDDNTSFVLAIRVGNNAGSAGLRVIAQVNYPDASPSDIFYTGEDGTWLGERAFQEHWEQPWFEPTSTESNWRPAVLYPSSAHDPGALNMWQKEVVELGRLGAGNGTLGCQDGGGKGKIDLSKGGFAGALVGSIILALALGALGAWLVMRKKVQEARSSSNNSEPAAVSYTSQAYQPPAPTFYQAPSTATSTQPGNTPSVPYSQSS
;
A
#
# COMPACT_ATOMS: atom_id res chain seq x y z
N MET A 1 9.01 -12.77 -25.65
CA MET A 1 8.62 -11.94 -24.50
C MET A 1 9.74 -10.94 -24.26
N ALA A 2 9.48 -9.65 -24.43
CA ALA A 2 10.44 -8.61 -24.05
C ALA A 2 10.27 -8.32 -22.56
N THR A 3 11.33 -8.46 -21.77
CA THR A 3 11.34 -8.06 -20.36
C THR A 3 11.32 -6.53 -20.30
N LYS A 4 10.19 -5.95 -19.88
CA LYS A 4 10.08 -4.52 -19.62
C LYS A 4 10.91 -4.21 -18.38
N ILE A 5 12.04 -3.52 -18.55
CA ILE A 5 12.85 -3.05 -17.42
C ILE A 5 12.11 -1.84 -16.84
N ALA A 6 11.51 -2.01 -15.66
CA ALA A 6 10.94 -0.90 -14.93
C ALA A 6 12.08 0.05 -14.49
N ILE A 7 12.07 1.28 -14.99
CA ILE A 7 12.96 2.33 -14.49
C ILE A 7 12.40 2.73 -13.12
N PRO A 8 13.20 2.71 -12.04
CA PRO A 8 12.73 3.15 -10.73
C PRO A 8 12.28 4.61 -10.84
N ILE A 9 11.04 4.86 -10.45
CA ILE A 9 10.49 6.21 -10.37
C ILE A 9 11.17 6.87 -9.16
N ALA A 10 11.92 7.95 -9.40
CA ALA A 10 12.49 8.73 -8.29
C ALA A 10 11.36 9.49 -7.56
N PRO A 11 11.39 9.57 -6.22
CA PRO A 11 10.47 10.44 -5.49
C PRO A 11 10.61 11.91 -5.93
N LEU A 12 9.51 12.67 -5.83
CA LEU A 12 9.54 14.11 -6.03
C LEU A 12 10.60 14.73 -5.11
N PRO A 13 11.42 15.67 -5.61
CA PRO A 13 12.44 16.30 -4.79
C PRO A 13 11.78 17.17 -3.72
N VAL A 14 12.31 17.11 -2.50
CA VAL A 14 11.96 18.06 -1.44
C VAL A 14 12.52 19.43 -1.83
N THR A 15 11.63 20.41 -1.98
CA THR A 15 12.02 21.79 -2.33
C THR A 15 12.19 22.65 -1.11
N ASN A 16 11.41 22.40 -0.05
CA ASN A 16 11.45 23.16 1.18
C ASN A 16 10.85 22.35 2.35
N ARG A 17 11.14 22.78 3.58
CA ARG A 17 10.45 22.36 4.80
C ARG A 17 10.06 23.62 5.54
N ARG A 18 8.78 23.77 5.85
CA ARG A 18 8.26 24.95 6.55
C ARG A 18 7.51 24.57 7.80
N SER A 19 7.49 25.47 8.77
CA SER A 19 6.63 25.31 9.95
C SER A 19 5.14 25.29 9.55
N LEU A 20 4.34 24.66 10.41
CA LEU A 20 2.88 24.65 10.28
C LEU A 20 2.32 26.08 10.33
N THR A 21 1.42 26.38 9.40
CA THR A 21 0.57 27.57 9.42
C THR A 21 -0.72 27.28 10.19
N ASP A 22 -1.55 28.30 10.39
CA ASP A 22 -2.90 28.13 10.97
C ASP A 22 -3.78 27.20 10.13
N ALA A 23 -3.64 27.25 8.80
CA ALA A 23 -4.38 26.36 7.90
C ALA A 23 -3.95 24.90 8.10
N ASP A 24 -2.65 24.64 8.16
CA ASP A 24 -2.14 23.27 8.39
C ASP A 24 -2.57 22.78 9.78
N THR A 25 -2.49 23.64 10.81
CA THR A 25 -2.91 23.29 12.18
C THR A 25 -4.41 22.91 12.23
N ARG A 26 -5.26 23.60 11.48
CA ARG A 26 -6.69 23.23 11.37
C ARG A 26 -6.88 21.91 10.62
N LEU A 27 -6.14 21.68 9.53
CA LEU A 27 -6.19 20.43 8.78
C LEU A 27 -5.75 19.24 9.64
N VAL A 28 -4.71 19.45 10.45
CA VAL A 28 -4.21 18.55 11.48
C VAL A 28 -5.27 18.25 12.55
N GLY A 29 -5.96 19.26 13.07
CA GLY A 29 -7.07 19.03 13.99
C GLY A 29 -8.19 18.21 13.35
N ALA A 30 -8.55 18.53 12.11
CA ALA A 30 -9.54 17.78 11.34
C ALA A 30 -9.09 16.33 11.07
N PHE A 31 -7.81 16.10 10.80
CA PHE A 31 -7.25 14.75 10.69
C PHE A 31 -7.52 13.93 11.96
N GLN A 32 -7.25 14.51 13.14
CA GLN A 32 -7.43 13.84 14.41
C GLN A 32 -8.90 13.54 14.74
N THR A 33 -9.83 14.40 14.35
CA THR A 33 -11.25 14.29 14.72
C THR A 33 -12.12 13.61 13.67
N SER A 34 -11.75 13.68 12.40
CA SER A 34 -12.64 13.34 11.28
C SER A 34 -12.11 12.19 10.42
N ALA A 35 -10.80 12.09 10.21
CA ALA A 35 -10.24 10.94 9.50
C ALA A 35 -10.32 9.70 10.38
N SER A 36 -10.50 8.53 9.79
CA SER A 36 -10.56 7.24 10.45
C SER A 36 -9.53 6.30 9.85
N TRP A 37 -9.08 5.33 10.65
CA TRP A 37 -8.26 4.24 10.16
C TRP A 37 -9.07 3.38 9.19
N ILE A 38 -8.49 3.09 8.03
CA ILE A 38 -9.05 2.18 7.05
C ILE A 38 -8.05 1.08 6.72
N TRP A 39 -8.56 -0.05 6.28
CA TRP A 39 -7.76 -1.14 5.73
C TRP A 39 -8.47 -1.82 4.56
N THR A 40 -7.81 -2.78 3.92
CA THR A 40 -8.45 -3.61 2.90
C THR A 40 -9.39 -4.63 3.53
N PHE A 41 -10.36 -5.10 2.75
CA PHE A 41 -11.16 -6.25 3.15
C PHE A 41 -10.28 -7.52 3.18
N GLU A 42 -10.07 -8.08 4.37
CA GLU A 42 -9.35 -9.34 4.58
C GLU A 42 -10.35 -10.49 4.82
N ASP A 43 -9.91 -11.74 4.64
CA ASP A 43 -10.74 -12.93 4.88
C ASP A 43 -11.19 -13.04 6.35
N ASN A 44 -10.47 -12.37 7.26
CA ASN A 44 -10.85 -12.23 8.67
C ASN A 44 -11.11 -10.75 9.03
N PRO A 45 -12.34 -10.25 8.84
CA PRO A 45 -12.67 -8.84 9.05
C PRO A 45 -12.69 -8.41 10.52
N ARG A 46 -12.53 -9.35 11.47
CA ARG A 46 -12.63 -9.07 12.91
C ARG A 46 -11.32 -8.66 13.55
N VAL A 47 -10.20 -8.81 12.84
CA VAL A 47 -8.88 -8.54 13.40
C VAL A 47 -8.23 -7.50 12.51
N THR A 48 -7.73 -6.44 13.13
CA THR A 48 -6.85 -5.47 12.47
C THR A 48 -5.52 -6.08 12.03
N ASN A 49 -5.30 -7.36 12.35
CA ASN A 49 -4.13 -8.11 11.96
C ASN A 49 -4.15 -8.38 10.47
N SER A 50 -3.29 -7.68 9.75
CA SER A 50 -2.91 -8.07 8.41
C SER A 50 -1.81 -9.14 8.51
N ALA A 51 -1.62 -9.91 7.43
CA ALA A 51 -0.51 -10.85 7.37
C ALA A 51 0.83 -10.10 7.42
N GLU A 52 1.81 -10.70 8.09
CA GLU A 52 3.14 -10.12 8.26
C GLU A 52 3.85 -9.97 6.92
N PHE A 53 4.60 -8.87 6.77
CA PHE A 53 5.37 -8.53 5.57
C PHE A 53 4.55 -8.40 4.29
N GLU A 54 3.23 -8.19 4.40
CA GLU A 54 2.37 -7.91 3.26
C GLU A 54 2.14 -6.41 3.06
N GLN A 55 1.67 -6.07 1.85
CA GLN A 55 1.36 -4.71 1.47
C GLN A 55 -0.06 -4.64 0.93
N ARG A 56 -0.68 -3.48 1.07
CA ARG A 56 -2.01 -3.15 0.55
C ARG A 56 -1.95 -1.85 -0.22
N ALA A 57 -2.74 -1.77 -1.28
CA ALA A 57 -2.89 -0.55 -2.05
C ALA A 57 -4.24 0.10 -1.75
N PHE A 58 -4.23 1.42 -1.68
CA PHE A 58 -5.37 2.28 -1.45
C PHE A 58 -5.40 3.37 -2.51
N ARG A 59 -6.57 3.66 -3.06
CA ARG A 59 -6.74 4.64 -4.12
C ARG A 59 -7.98 5.50 -3.87
N LYS A 60 -7.83 6.79 -4.11
CA LYS A 60 -8.91 7.77 -4.11
C LYS A 60 -8.75 8.68 -5.32
N THR A 61 -9.73 8.66 -6.22
CA THR A 61 -9.85 9.67 -7.27
C THR A 61 -10.59 10.86 -6.70
N TYR A 62 -9.97 12.04 -6.83
CA TYR A 62 -10.62 13.31 -6.54
C TYR A 62 -10.92 14.01 -7.86
N THR A 63 -12.13 14.55 -7.98
CA THR A 63 -12.55 15.34 -9.15
C THR A 63 -12.99 16.71 -8.65
N ALA A 64 -12.27 17.76 -9.03
CA ALA A 64 -12.63 19.10 -8.62
C ALA A 64 -13.98 19.52 -9.26
N PRO A 65 -14.82 20.27 -8.54
CA PRO A 65 -15.99 20.89 -9.15
C PRO A 65 -15.54 21.89 -10.23
N LYS A 66 -16.10 21.80 -11.45
CA LYS A 66 -15.80 22.73 -12.55
C LYS A 66 -15.96 24.22 -12.16
N SER A 67 -16.87 24.50 -11.21
CA SER A 67 -17.12 25.86 -10.70
C SER A 67 -15.98 26.45 -9.86
N ARG A 68 -15.01 25.66 -9.41
CA ARG A 68 -13.86 26.13 -8.59
C ARG A 68 -12.58 26.36 -9.38
N GLY A 69 -12.59 26.04 -10.68
CA GLY A 69 -11.40 26.11 -11.53
C GLY A 69 -10.40 24.98 -11.26
N THR A 70 -9.15 25.20 -11.66
CA THR A 70 -8.10 24.18 -11.59
C THR A 70 -7.43 24.19 -10.20
N PRO A 71 -7.36 23.04 -9.51
CA PRO A 71 -6.56 22.91 -8.29
C PRO A 71 -5.09 23.28 -8.53
N SER A 72 -4.48 24.01 -7.62
CA SER A 72 -3.06 24.40 -7.73
C SER A 72 -2.14 23.63 -6.78
N ASN A 73 -2.69 23.14 -5.67
CA ASN A 73 -1.92 22.49 -4.63
C ASN A 73 -2.80 21.54 -3.83
N VAL A 74 -2.23 20.44 -3.37
CA VAL A 74 -2.84 19.59 -2.35
C VAL A 74 -1.92 19.51 -1.13
N THR A 75 -2.50 19.71 0.05
CA THR A 75 -1.82 19.47 1.33
C THR A 75 -2.38 18.19 1.94
N ILE A 76 -1.53 17.22 2.21
CA ILE A 76 -1.90 15.88 2.66
C ILE A 76 -1.32 15.65 4.05
N VAL A 77 -2.15 15.24 4.99
CA VAL A 77 -1.73 14.78 6.32
C VAL A 77 -2.03 13.29 6.42
N ILE A 78 -1.01 12.50 6.73
CA ILE A 78 -1.04 11.04 6.65
C ILE A 78 -0.35 10.40 7.86
N ALA A 79 -0.89 9.25 8.27
CA ALA A 79 -0.23 8.25 9.12
C ALA A 79 -0.53 6.86 8.56
N ALA A 80 0.40 5.93 8.72
CA ALA A 80 0.20 4.53 8.37
C ALA A 80 0.83 3.62 9.40
N ASP A 81 0.21 2.46 9.64
CA ASP A 81 0.75 1.38 10.45
C ASP A 81 1.03 0.19 9.51
N ASP A 82 2.28 -0.16 9.19
CA ASP A 82 3.55 0.34 9.76
C ASP A 82 4.22 1.45 8.94
N PHE A 83 4.17 1.37 7.61
CA PHE A 83 4.84 2.32 6.71
C PHE A 83 4.11 2.47 5.39
N TYR A 84 4.41 3.51 4.63
CA TYR A 84 3.74 3.75 3.35
C TYR A 84 4.67 4.28 2.25
N ALA A 85 4.27 4.03 1.00
CA ALA A 85 4.66 4.83 -0.15
C ALA A 85 3.42 5.61 -0.65
N MET A 86 3.63 6.83 -1.14
CA MET A 86 2.54 7.69 -1.60
C MET A 86 2.80 8.16 -3.03
N TYR A 87 1.74 8.28 -3.82
CA TYR A 87 1.76 8.62 -5.22
C TYR A 87 0.62 9.60 -5.55
N ILE A 88 0.89 10.55 -6.45
CA ILE A 88 -0.15 11.40 -7.05
C ILE A 88 -0.01 11.30 -8.56
N ASP A 89 -1.09 10.89 -9.23
CA ASP A 89 -1.10 10.58 -10.67
C ASP A 89 0.08 9.71 -11.10
N GLY A 90 0.40 8.73 -10.25
CA GLY A 90 1.51 7.80 -10.41
C GLY A 90 2.92 8.36 -10.23
N ALA A 91 3.08 9.67 -10.01
CA ALA A 91 4.35 10.22 -9.56
C ALA A 91 4.57 9.89 -8.09
N GLN A 92 5.74 9.33 -7.77
CA GLN A 92 6.08 8.96 -6.41
C GLN A 92 6.34 10.20 -5.56
N VAL A 93 5.50 10.41 -4.54
CA VAL A 93 5.58 11.53 -3.60
C VAL A 93 6.47 11.18 -2.42
N GLN A 94 6.27 10.00 -1.85
CA GLN A 94 7.05 9.47 -0.74
C GLN A 94 7.44 8.02 -1.03
N ALA A 95 8.72 7.69 -0.82
CA ALA A 95 9.18 6.31 -0.89
C ALA A 95 8.75 5.50 0.33
N ALA A 96 8.55 4.21 0.11
CA ALA A 96 8.35 3.28 1.21
C ALA A 96 9.57 3.38 2.14
N ASP A 97 9.31 3.74 3.39
CA ASP A 97 10.31 3.82 4.44
C ASP A 97 9.94 2.84 5.55
N PRO A 98 10.53 1.63 5.58
CA PRO A 98 10.25 0.64 6.61
C PRO A 98 10.61 1.09 8.03
N THR A 99 11.30 2.22 8.18
CA THR A 99 11.64 2.82 9.49
C THR A 99 10.61 3.87 9.96
N HIS A 100 9.52 4.05 9.20
CA HIS A 100 8.42 4.92 9.59
C HIS A 100 7.87 4.50 10.97
N ASP A 101 7.66 5.47 11.85
CA ASP A 101 6.91 5.27 13.08
C ASP A 101 5.44 5.54 12.81
N TRP A 102 4.58 4.54 13.01
CA TRP A 102 3.13 4.68 12.79
C TRP A 102 2.47 5.76 13.65
N ARG A 103 3.11 6.16 14.76
CA ARG A 103 2.66 7.27 15.60
C ARG A 103 2.99 8.64 15.02
N ALA A 104 3.85 8.69 14.00
CA ALA A 104 4.26 9.92 13.37
C ALA A 104 3.21 10.37 12.35
N ILE A 105 2.72 11.60 12.54
CA ILE A 105 1.87 12.26 11.55
C ILE A 105 2.76 13.13 10.67
N VAL A 106 2.65 12.93 9.37
CA VAL A 106 3.45 13.64 8.36
C VAL A 106 2.56 14.47 7.47
N ALA A 107 2.99 15.70 7.17
CA ALA A 107 2.30 16.61 6.27
C ALA A 107 3.14 16.89 5.02
N TYR A 108 2.52 16.76 3.84
CA TYR A 108 3.12 17.09 2.56
C TYR A 108 2.33 18.18 1.86
N SER A 109 3.02 19.07 1.15
CA SER A 109 2.39 20.00 0.22
C SER A 109 2.92 19.74 -1.19
N VAL A 110 2.03 19.35 -2.09
CA VAL A 110 2.37 18.97 -3.46
C VAL A 110 1.69 19.94 -4.45
N PRO A 111 2.47 20.71 -5.22
CA PRO A 111 1.93 21.48 -6.32
C PRO A 111 1.32 20.56 -7.38
N LEU A 112 0.07 20.81 -7.73
CA LEU A 112 -0.63 20.09 -8.79
C LEU A 112 -0.31 20.77 -10.14
N PRO A 113 -0.20 20.00 -11.24
CA PRO A 113 0.05 20.59 -12.55
C PRO A 113 -1.15 21.45 -12.95
N ALA A 114 -0.88 22.58 -13.60
CA ALA A 114 -1.93 23.27 -14.32
C ALA A 114 -2.40 22.36 -15.45
N LEU A 115 -3.65 21.92 -15.38
CA LEU A 115 -4.27 21.13 -16.44
C LEU A 115 -4.64 22.14 -17.53
N ASP A 116 -3.70 22.37 -18.45
CA ASP A 116 -3.85 23.32 -19.54
C ASP A 116 -4.94 22.82 -20.50
N GLY A 117 -6.13 23.41 -20.40
CA GLY A 117 -7.17 23.31 -21.44
C GLY A 117 -8.00 22.02 -21.46
N ASP A 118 -7.73 21.04 -20.60
CA ASP A 118 -8.57 19.84 -20.48
C ASP A 118 -9.56 19.94 -19.32
N ASP A 119 -10.80 19.56 -19.61
CA ASP A 119 -11.94 19.47 -18.68
C ASP A 119 -11.69 18.53 -17.47
N ASN A 120 -10.60 17.77 -17.50
CA ASN A 120 -10.20 16.87 -16.43
C ASN A 120 -9.51 17.68 -15.32
N THR A 121 -10.28 17.99 -14.29
CA THR A 121 -9.80 18.60 -13.04
C THR A 121 -9.66 17.55 -11.93
N SER A 122 -9.35 16.32 -12.32
CA SER A 122 -9.19 15.18 -11.42
C SER A 122 -7.73 14.80 -11.25
N PHE A 123 -7.43 14.23 -10.08
CA PHE A 123 -6.17 13.55 -9.82
C PHE A 123 -6.43 12.32 -8.97
N VAL A 124 -5.46 11.43 -8.94
CA VAL A 124 -5.48 10.21 -8.14
C VAL A 124 -4.48 10.32 -7.01
N LEU A 125 -4.96 10.12 -5.78
CA LEU A 125 -4.13 9.85 -4.62
C LEU A 125 -4.06 8.33 -4.42
N ALA A 126 -2.85 7.78 -4.53
CA ALA A 126 -2.57 6.36 -4.41
C ALA A 126 -1.57 6.13 -3.27
N ILE A 127 -1.85 5.19 -2.39
CA ILE A 127 -1.02 4.91 -1.21
C ILE A 127 -0.84 3.40 -1.07
N ARG A 128 0.41 2.97 -0.93
CA ARG A 128 0.75 1.59 -0.62
C ARG A 128 1.20 1.51 0.82
N VAL A 129 0.48 0.76 1.64
CA VAL A 129 0.84 0.56 3.06
C VAL A 129 1.45 -0.83 3.22
N GLY A 130 2.59 -0.89 3.91
CA GLY A 130 3.23 -2.13 4.31
C GLY A 130 3.00 -2.42 5.78
N ASN A 131 2.76 -3.68 6.09
CA ASN A 131 2.63 -4.21 7.43
C ASN A 131 3.87 -5.07 7.73
N ASN A 132 4.68 -4.68 8.70
CA ASN A 132 5.75 -5.51 9.22
C ASN A 132 5.14 -6.63 10.07
N ALA A 133 4.30 -6.30 11.04
CA ALA A 133 3.61 -7.28 11.88
C ALA A 133 2.43 -6.69 12.66
N GLY A 134 1.44 -7.53 12.96
CA GLY A 134 0.34 -7.13 13.83
C GLY A 134 -0.70 -6.27 13.10
N SER A 135 -1.12 -5.19 13.77
CA SER A 135 -2.18 -4.31 13.25
C SER A 135 -1.65 -3.42 12.15
N ALA A 136 -2.47 -3.18 11.12
CA ALA A 136 -2.08 -2.33 10.00
C ALA A 136 -3.20 -1.37 9.62
N GLY A 137 -2.86 -0.18 9.16
CA GLY A 137 -3.87 0.83 8.93
C GLY A 137 -3.39 1.98 8.07
N LEU A 138 -4.33 2.64 7.39
CA LEU A 138 -4.11 3.90 6.72
C LEU A 138 -5.04 4.97 7.30
N ARG A 139 -4.51 6.16 7.57
CA ARG A 139 -5.31 7.34 7.90
C ARG A 139 -4.81 8.54 7.12
N VAL A 140 -5.71 9.23 6.41
CA VAL A 140 -5.36 10.36 5.53
C VAL A 140 -6.43 11.45 5.61
N ILE A 141 -6.00 12.70 5.57
CA ILE A 141 -6.82 13.83 5.14
C ILE A 141 -6.05 14.62 4.08
N ALA A 142 -6.76 15.13 3.08
CA ALA A 142 -6.20 15.95 2.03
C ALA A 142 -7.03 17.21 1.85
N GLN A 143 -6.36 18.35 1.76
CA GLN A 143 -6.93 19.65 1.46
C GLN A 143 -6.49 20.09 0.06
N VAL A 144 -7.44 20.29 -0.84
CA VAL A 144 -7.23 20.74 -2.21
C VAL A 144 -7.44 22.24 -2.28
N ASN A 145 -6.39 22.96 -2.67
CA ASN A 145 -6.35 24.41 -2.72
C ASN A 145 -6.48 24.91 -4.16
N TYR A 146 -7.20 26.02 -4.32
CA TYR A 146 -7.43 26.71 -5.59
C TYR A 146 -6.82 28.11 -5.52
N PRO A 147 -6.20 28.63 -6.59
CA PRO A 147 -5.58 29.97 -6.59
C PRO A 147 -6.56 31.10 -6.23
N ASP A 148 -7.75 31.05 -6.80
CA ASP A 148 -8.70 32.18 -6.80
C ASP A 148 -10.01 31.87 -6.06
N ALA A 149 -10.15 30.66 -5.50
CA ALA A 149 -11.38 30.21 -4.87
C ALA A 149 -11.17 29.82 -3.40
N SER A 150 -11.95 30.45 -2.52
CA SER A 150 -12.20 30.01 -1.16
C SER A 150 -13.65 29.52 -1.08
N PRO A 151 -13.96 28.38 -0.44
CA PRO A 151 -13.07 27.55 0.40
C PRO A 151 -12.27 26.48 -0.38
N SER A 152 -11.23 25.92 0.26
CA SER A 152 -10.57 24.67 -0.15
C SER A 152 -11.54 23.49 -0.04
N ASP A 153 -11.31 22.45 -0.85
CA ASP A 153 -11.98 21.16 -0.67
C ASP A 153 -11.19 20.26 0.27
N ILE A 154 -11.89 19.40 1.01
CA ILE A 154 -11.29 18.44 1.94
C ILE A 154 -11.91 17.07 1.71
N PHE A 155 -11.08 16.04 1.66
CA PHE A 155 -11.50 14.65 1.71
C PHE A 155 -10.56 13.85 2.64
N TYR A 156 -11.04 12.75 3.20
CA TYR A 156 -10.29 11.96 4.18
C TYR A 156 -10.69 10.49 4.12
N THR A 157 -9.91 9.62 4.76
CA THR A 157 -10.30 8.24 5.04
C THR A 157 -11.41 8.25 6.08
N GLY A 158 -12.59 7.69 5.79
CA GLY A 158 -13.73 7.82 6.69
C GLY A 158 -14.96 7.01 6.26
N GLU A 159 -16.12 7.39 6.78
CA GLU A 159 -17.40 6.70 6.57
C GLU A 159 -17.97 6.86 5.15
N ASP A 160 -17.36 7.70 4.31
CA ASP A 160 -17.85 7.91 2.95
C ASP A 160 -17.72 6.66 2.05
N GLY A 161 -16.89 5.69 2.47
CA GLY A 161 -16.71 4.40 1.78
C GLY A 161 -16.13 4.53 0.36
N THR A 162 -15.57 5.69 0.03
CA THR A 162 -15.14 6.01 -1.35
C THR A 162 -13.69 5.65 -1.64
N TRP A 163 -12.91 5.39 -0.60
CA TRP A 163 -11.56 4.86 -0.74
C TRP A 163 -11.65 3.41 -1.21
N LEU A 164 -10.94 3.09 -2.28
CA LEU A 164 -10.82 1.72 -2.76
C LEU A 164 -9.53 1.11 -2.21
N GLY A 165 -9.59 -0.17 -1.86
CA GLY A 165 -8.44 -0.93 -1.38
C GLY A 165 -8.35 -2.32 -2.02
N GLU A 166 -7.13 -2.82 -2.15
CA GLU A 166 -6.82 -4.11 -2.75
C GLU A 166 -5.62 -4.80 -2.07
N ARG A 167 -5.72 -6.13 -1.93
CA ARG A 167 -4.67 -7.01 -1.38
C ARG A 167 -3.58 -7.31 -2.39
N ALA A 168 -3.99 -7.67 -3.60
CA ALA A 168 -3.10 -7.99 -4.72
C ALA A 168 -3.39 -7.02 -5.87
N PHE A 169 -2.56 -5.99 -5.97
CA PHE A 169 -2.74 -4.92 -6.95
C PHE A 169 -1.79 -5.10 -8.14
N GLN A 170 -2.28 -4.71 -9.32
CA GLN A 170 -1.58 -4.81 -10.59
C GLN A 170 -0.45 -3.76 -10.68
N GLU A 171 0.49 -3.94 -11.62
CA GLU A 171 1.39 -2.85 -11.98
C GLU A 171 0.58 -1.63 -12.47
N HIS A 172 1.09 -0.42 -12.21
CA HIS A 172 0.49 0.83 -12.66
C HIS A 172 -0.87 1.20 -12.02
N TRP A 173 -1.27 0.51 -10.95
CA TRP A 173 -2.49 0.81 -10.20
C TRP A 173 -2.55 2.25 -9.67
N GLU A 174 -1.40 2.90 -9.51
CA GLU A 174 -1.26 4.27 -9.05
C GLU A 174 -1.57 5.33 -10.13
N GLN A 175 -1.72 4.92 -11.39
CA GLN A 175 -1.82 5.82 -12.54
C GLN A 175 -3.25 6.35 -12.75
N PRO A 176 -3.44 7.59 -13.25
CA PRO A 176 -4.78 8.17 -13.42
C PRO A 176 -5.67 7.36 -14.37
N TRP A 177 -5.09 6.76 -15.40
CA TRP A 177 -5.79 5.93 -16.40
C TRP A 177 -6.11 4.50 -15.92
N PHE A 178 -5.61 4.08 -14.74
CA PHE A 178 -5.94 2.77 -14.19
C PHE A 178 -7.40 2.75 -13.75
N GLU A 179 -8.21 1.91 -14.39
CA GLU A 179 -9.61 1.72 -14.09
C GLU A 179 -9.78 0.55 -13.10
N PRO A 180 -10.29 0.80 -11.87
CA PRO A 180 -10.47 -0.25 -10.86
C PRO A 180 -11.69 -1.16 -11.14
N THR A 181 -12.10 -1.37 -12.41
CA THR A 181 -13.37 -2.02 -12.74
C THR A 181 -13.29 -3.52 -13.10
N SER A 182 -13.92 -4.29 -12.22
CA SER A 182 -14.90 -5.39 -12.37
C SER A 182 -14.62 -6.75 -13.04
N THR A 183 -13.56 -7.00 -13.80
CA THR A 183 -13.31 -8.41 -14.27
C THR A 183 -12.05 -9.05 -13.73
N GLU A 184 -11.02 -8.26 -13.47
CA GLU A 184 -9.72 -8.77 -12.97
C GLU A 184 -9.27 -8.09 -11.67
N SER A 185 -9.91 -6.98 -11.32
CA SER A 185 -9.55 -6.15 -10.16
C SER A 185 -10.59 -6.37 -9.04
N ASN A 186 -10.15 -6.79 -7.85
CA ASN A 186 -11.00 -6.96 -6.67
C ASN A 186 -11.02 -5.70 -5.80
N TRP A 187 -10.75 -4.53 -6.39
CA TRP A 187 -10.77 -3.25 -5.70
C TRP A 187 -12.15 -3.02 -5.11
N ARG A 188 -12.19 -2.97 -3.78
CA ARG A 188 -13.42 -2.82 -3.00
C ARG A 188 -13.31 -1.58 -2.12
N PRO A 189 -14.45 -1.01 -1.69
CA PRO A 189 -14.44 -0.03 -0.61
C PRO A 189 -13.58 -0.52 0.55
N ALA A 190 -12.66 0.33 1.00
CA ALA A 190 -11.84 0.06 2.16
C ALA A 190 -12.72 -0.09 3.40
N VAL A 191 -12.33 -1.00 4.29
CA VAL A 191 -13.05 -1.28 5.53
C VAL A 191 -12.63 -0.24 6.56
N LEU A 192 -13.62 0.37 7.20
CA LEU A 192 -13.41 1.27 8.32
C LEU A 192 -13.04 0.47 9.58
N TYR A 193 -11.96 0.84 10.24
CA TYR A 193 -11.65 0.30 11.55
C TYR A 193 -12.39 1.07 12.64
N PRO A 194 -12.90 0.38 13.68
CA PRO A 194 -13.50 1.07 14.81
C PRO A 194 -12.43 1.93 15.47
N SER A 195 -12.81 3.10 15.98
CA SER A 195 -11.88 4.02 16.66
C SER A 195 -11.18 3.41 17.88
N SER A 196 -11.71 2.31 18.42
CA SER A 196 -11.08 1.54 19.48
C SER A 196 -9.91 0.65 19.03
N ALA A 197 -9.76 0.39 17.72
CA ALA A 197 -8.71 -0.48 17.20
C ALA A 197 -7.32 0.16 17.24
N HIS A 198 -7.26 1.49 17.11
CA HIS A 198 -6.04 2.27 17.29
C HIS A 198 -6.37 3.46 18.18
N ASP A 199 -5.67 3.59 19.32
CA ASP A 199 -5.84 4.74 20.20
C ASP A 199 -5.45 6.03 19.45
N PRO A 200 -6.41 6.92 19.12
CA PRO A 200 -6.08 8.17 18.45
C PRO A 200 -5.21 9.08 19.31
N GLY A 201 -5.20 8.90 20.64
CA GLY A 201 -4.31 9.59 21.58
C GLY A 201 -2.86 9.10 21.53
N ALA A 202 -2.59 7.92 20.94
CA ALA A 202 -1.23 7.41 20.75
C ALA A 202 -0.48 8.15 19.63
N LEU A 203 -1.18 8.90 18.77
CA LEU A 203 -0.57 9.78 17.77
C LEU A 203 -0.01 11.04 18.44
N ASN A 204 1.19 10.94 18.98
CA ASN A 204 1.81 12.00 19.77
C ASN A 204 3.04 12.64 19.12
N MET A 205 3.59 12.05 18.05
CA MET A 205 4.76 12.60 17.34
C MET A 205 4.33 13.35 16.10
N TRP A 206 3.90 14.58 16.33
CA TRP A 206 3.67 15.56 15.28
C TRP A 206 5.01 15.99 14.69
N GLN A 207 5.24 15.71 13.41
CA GLN A 207 6.21 16.51 12.67
C GLN A 207 5.64 17.93 12.59
N LYS A 208 6.34 18.91 13.21
CA LYS A 208 5.92 20.32 13.27
C LYS A 208 6.17 21.07 11.96
N GLU A 209 6.34 20.33 10.87
CA GLU A 209 6.75 20.83 9.58
C GLU A 209 5.88 20.22 8.48
N VAL A 210 5.66 21.02 7.43
CA VAL A 210 5.13 20.55 6.15
C VAL A 210 6.30 20.38 5.19
N VAL A 211 6.41 19.18 4.61
CA VAL A 211 7.37 18.88 3.55
C VAL A 211 6.81 19.39 2.23
N GLU A 212 7.43 20.41 1.66
CA GLU A 212 7.03 20.94 0.35
C GLU A 212 7.84 20.25 -0.74
N LEU A 213 7.12 19.77 -1.76
CA LEU A 213 7.70 18.97 -2.83
C LEU A 213 7.72 19.74 -4.15
N GLY A 214 8.56 19.27 -5.06
CA GLY A 214 8.61 19.74 -6.43
C GLY A 214 7.28 19.54 -7.16
N ARG A 215 7.07 20.32 -8.22
CA ARG A 215 5.90 20.17 -9.10
C ARG A 215 5.88 18.76 -9.70
N LEU A 216 4.68 18.21 -9.83
CA LEU A 216 4.44 17.04 -10.67
C LEU A 216 4.89 17.38 -12.10
N GLY A 217 5.82 16.60 -12.64
CA GLY A 217 6.27 16.79 -14.02
C GLY A 217 5.10 16.58 -14.97
N ALA A 218 4.86 17.53 -15.89
CA ALA A 218 3.76 17.51 -16.86
C ALA A 218 3.76 16.30 -17.84
N GLY A 219 4.64 15.31 -17.64
CA GLY A 219 4.91 14.24 -18.61
C GLY A 219 5.16 12.85 -18.03
N ASN A 220 4.94 12.57 -16.75
CA ASN A 220 5.13 11.20 -16.23
C ASN A 220 3.93 10.27 -16.47
N GLY A 221 2.74 10.80 -16.76
CA GLY A 221 1.54 10.02 -17.06
C GLY A 221 1.47 9.47 -18.50
N THR A 222 2.29 9.99 -19.42
CA THR A 222 2.39 9.48 -20.79
C THR A 222 3.61 8.58 -20.93
N LEU A 223 3.72 7.56 -20.08
CA LEU A 223 4.19 6.27 -20.57
C LEU A 223 3.13 5.73 -21.52
N GLY A 224 2.96 6.41 -22.65
CA GLY A 224 2.17 5.89 -23.74
C GLY A 224 2.72 4.51 -24.02
N CYS A 225 1.91 3.49 -23.76
CA CYS A 225 1.84 2.36 -24.67
C CYS A 225 1.53 3.00 -26.02
N GLN A 226 2.58 3.43 -26.71
CA GLN A 226 2.51 3.92 -28.06
C GLN A 226 2.14 2.66 -28.83
N ASP A 227 0.83 2.46 -29.02
CA ASP A 227 0.30 1.35 -29.78
C ASP A 227 1.08 1.33 -31.09
N GLY A 228 1.85 0.26 -31.27
CA GLY A 228 2.80 0.06 -32.36
C GLY A 228 2.11 -0.14 -33.72
N GLY A 229 1.08 0.65 -34.03
CA GLY A 229 0.50 0.76 -35.37
C GLY A 229 1.36 1.61 -36.30
N GLY A 230 2.25 2.44 -35.75
CA GLY A 230 3.32 3.10 -36.51
C GLY A 230 4.57 2.22 -36.52
N LYS A 231 5.23 2.07 -37.68
CA LYS A 231 6.59 1.51 -37.84
C LYS A 231 7.64 2.38 -37.11
N GLY A 232 7.47 2.60 -35.82
CA GLY A 232 8.34 3.39 -34.97
C GLY A 232 9.58 2.58 -34.62
N LYS A 233 10.73 3.08 -35.04
CA LYS A 233 12.04 2.64 -34.58
C LYS A 233 12.06 2.69 -33.05
N ILE A 234 12.27 1.54 -32.41
CA ILE A 234 12.68 1.50 -31.02
C ILE A 234 14.14 1.98 -30.98
N ASP A 235 14.38 3.24 -30.62
CA ASP A 235 15.72 3.75 -30.36
C ASP A 235 16.19 3.26 -28.97
N LEU A 236 16.48 1.96 -28.88
CA LEU A 236 17.32 1.44 -27.82
C LEU A 236 18.73 1.97 -28.05
N SER A 237 19.28 2.67 -27.06
CA SER A 237 20.73 2.94 -27.02
C SER A 237 21.47 1.64 -27.31
N LYS A 238 22.30 1.64 -28.37
CA LYS A 238 23.05 0.44 -28.82
C LYS A 238 23.82 -0.24 -27.68
N GLY A 239 24.19 0.52 -26.65
CA GLY A 239 24.84 0.00 -25.44
C GLY A 239 23.91 -0.77 -24.49
N GLY A 240 22.67 -0.32 -24.30
CA GLY A 240 21.73 -0.96 -23.37
C GLY A 240 21.26 -2.33 -23.86
N PHE A 241 20.99 -2.46 -25.17
CA PHE A 241 20.61 -3.74 -25.76
C PHE A 241 21.75 -4.75 -25.76
N ALA A 242 22.98 -4.31 -26.09
CA ALA A 242 24.16 -5.17 -26.04
C ALA A 242 24.44 -5.65 -24.60
N GLY A 243 24.29 -4.78 -23.60
CA GLY A 243 24.46 -5.15 -22.19
C GLY A 243 23.45 -6.21 -21.72
N ALA A 244 22.17 -6.05 -22.07
CA ALA A 244 21.13 -7.03 -21.69
C ALA A 244 21.31 -8.39 -22.38
N LEU A 245 21.73 -8.39 -23.65
CA LEU A 245 21.99 -9.64 -24.39
C LEU A 245 23.21 -10.36 -23.83
N VAL A 246 24.30 -9.65 -23.56
CA VAL A 246 25.52 -10.27 -23.00
C VAL A 246 25.28 -10.74 -21.56
N GLY A 247 24.59 -9.93 -20.74
CA GLY A 247 24.28 -10.29 -19.36
C GLY A 247 23.39 -11.53 -19.25
N SER A 248 22.37 -11.66 -20.11
CA SER A 248 21.50 -12.84 -20.11
C SER A 248 22.22 -14.13 -20.54
N ILE A 249 23.14 -14.04 -21.51
CA ILE A 249 23.98 -15.18 -21.93
C ILE A 249 24.90 -15.63 -20.78
N ILE A 250 25.57 -14.69 -20.09
CA ILE A 250 26.45 -15.02 -18.96
C ILE A 250 25.66 -15.67 -17.83
N LEU A 251 24.48 -15.15 -17.49
CA LEU A 251 23.64 -15.72 -16.44
C LEU A 251 23.16 -17.14 -16.80
N ALA A 252 22.75 -17.36 -18.06
CA ALA A 252 22.34 -18.68 -18.52
C ALA A 252 23.50 -19.69 -18.48
N LEU A 253 24.72 -19.28 -18.84
CA LEU A 253 25.92 -20.12 -18.74
C LEU A 253 26.27 -20.45 -17.28
N ALA A 254 26.15 -19.47 -16.37
CA ALA A 254 26.40 -19.68 -14.95
C ALA A 254 25.41 -20.69 -14.34
N LEU A 255 24.12 -20.55 -14.66
CA LEU A 255 23.09 -21.49 -14.21
C LEU A 255 23.27 -22.89 -14.81
N GLY A 256 23.65 -22.97 -16.10
CA GLY A 256 23.97 -24.24 -16.76
C GLY A 256 25.17 -24.96 -16.12
N ALA A 257 26.23 -24.22 -15.82
CA ALA A 257 27.43 -24.75 -15.15
C ALA A 257 27.12 -25.24 -13.72
N LEU A 258 26.31 -24.49 -12.97
CA LEU A 258 25.88 -24.88 -11.62
C LEU A 258 25.03 -26.15 -11.64
N GLY A 259 24.08 -26.25 -12.59
CA GLY A 259 23.27 -27.45 -12.79
C GLY A 259 24.12 -28.68 -13.13
N ALA A 260 25.08 -28.54 -14.05
CA ALA A 260 25.99 -29.62 -14.42
C ALA A 260 26.84 -30.09 -13.23
N TRP A 261 27.34 -29.15 -12.42
CA TRP A 261 28.14 -29.45 -11.23
C TRP A 261 27.34 -30.25 -10.18
N LEU A 262 26.08 -29.88 -9.93
CA LEU A 262 25.21 -30.61 -8.99
C LEU A 262 24.95 -32.05 -9.45
N VAL A 263 24.74 -32.27 -10.76
CA VAL A 263 24.54 -33.61 -11.32
C VAL A 263 25.81 -34.47 -11.19
N MET A 264 26.99 -33.90 -11.47
CA MET A 264 28.25 -34.64 -11.28
C MET A 264 28.49 -35.00 -9.82
N ARG A 265 28.18 -34.09 -8.88
CA ARG A 265 28.34 -34.35 -7.44
C ARG A 265 27.48 -35.53 -6.97
N LYS A 266 26.24 -35.63 -7.48
CA LYS A 266 25.35 -36.76 -7.17
C LYS A 266 25.90 -38.10 -7.67
N LYS A 267 26.38 -38.16 -8.92
CA LYS A 267 26.98 -39.39 -9.48
C LYS A 267 28.22 -39.86 -8.73
N VAL A 268 29.06 -38.94 -8.23
CA VAL A 268 30.24 -39.29 -7.42
C VAL A 268 29.84 -39.89 -6.06
N GLN A 269 28.74 -39.42 -5.46
CA GLN A 269 28.22 -40.02 -4.23
C GLN A 269 27.69 -41.43 -4.45
N GLU A 270 26.94 -41.65 -5.54
CA GLU A 270 26.44 -42.98 -5.90
C GLU A 270 27.60 -43.97 -6.14
N ALA A 271 28.65 -43.56 -6.86
CA ALA A 271 29.84 -44.39 -7.07
C ALA A 271 30.60 -44.73 -5.79
N ARG A 272 30.64 -43.82 -4.80
CA ARG A 272 31.25 -44.08 -3.49
C ARG A 272 30.39 -45.00 -2.61
N SER A 273 29.07 -44.89 -2.68
CA SER A 273 28.15 -45.75 -1.92
C SER A 273 28.18 -47.21 -2.41
N SER A 274 28.41 -47.44 -3.71
CA SER A 274 28.55 -48.81 -4.24
C SER A 274 29.85 -49.53 -3.81
N SER A 275 30.85 -48.81 -3.32
CA SER A 275 32.13 -49.40 -2.89
C SER A 275 32.13 -49.97 -1.48
N ASN A 276 31.15 -49.63 -0.64
CA ASN A 276 31.18 -49.97 0.80
C ASN A 276 30.21 -51.09 1.21
N ASN A 277 29.51 -51.73 0.27
CA ASN A 277 28.58 -52.83 0.58
C ASN A 277 29.25 -54.21 0.55
N SER A 278 30.30 -54.38 1.36
CA SER A 278 30.81 -55.70 1.72
C SER A 278 31.18 -55.75 3.21
N GLU A 279 30.21 -55.47 4.07
CA GLU A 279 30.29 -55.84 5.50
C GLU A 279 28.99 -56.52 5.97
N PRO A 280 29.10 -57.53 6.84
CA PRO A 280 27.99 -58.39 7.26
C PRO A 280 27.02 -57.67 8.21
N ALA A 281 25.75 -58.09 8.12
CA ALA A 281 24.60 -57.56 8.82
C ALA A 281 24.83 -57.36 10.33
N ALA A 282 24.84 -56.09 10.76
CA ALA A 282 24.69 -55.73 12.16
C ALA A 282 23.20 -55.75 12.55
N VAL A 283 22.89 -56.58 13.53
CA VAL A 283 21.58 -56.73 14.18
C VAL A 283 21.16 -55.39 14.79
N SER A 284 20.07 -54.82 14.29
CA SER A 284 19.46 -53.61 14.84
C SER A 284 18.59 -53.95 16.03
N TYR A 285 18.96 -53.46 17.21
CA TYR A 285 18.13 -53.49 18.41
C TYR A 285 17.15 -52.32 18.39
N THR A 286 15.86 -52.62 18.23
CA THR A 286 14.77 -51.65 18.30
C THR A 286 14.50 -51.28 19.76
N SER A 287 15.02 -50.15 20.24
CA SER A 287 14.59 -49.58 21.52
C SER A 287 13.28 -48.82 21.33
N GLN A 288 12.17 -49.37 21.83
CA GLN A 288 10.90 -48.66 21.93
C GLN A 288 11.04 -47.49 22.91
N ALA A 289 10.84 -46.27 22.40
CA ALA A 289 10.75 -45.08 23.22
C ALA A 289 9.38 -45.03 23.92
N TYR A 290 9.41 -44.93 25.25
CA TYR A 290 8.24 -44.74 26.10
C TYR A 290 7.60 -43.36 25.84
N GLN A 291 6.35 -43.35 25.36
CA GLN A 291 5.52 -42.14 25.25
C GLN A 291 4.71 -41.96 26.55
N PRO A 292 4.89 -40.86 27.30
CA PRO A 292 4.03 -40.55 28.44
C PRO A 292 2.62 -40.14 27.98
N PRO A 293 1.57 -40.45 28.77
CA PRO A 293 0.19 -40.11 28.43
C PRO A 293 -0.07 -38.60 28.49
N ALA A 294 -0.92 -38.14 27.57
CA ALA A 294 -1.29 -36.73 27.44
C ALA A 294 -2.12 -36.22 28.64
N PRO A 295 -1.91 -34.97 29.10
CA PRO A 295 -2.68 -34.38 30.19
C PRO A 295 -4.12 -34.05 29.78
N THR A 296 -5.06 -34.42 30.63
CA THR A 296 -6.50 -34.14 30.50
C THR A 296 -6.79 -32.71 30.95
N PHE A 297 -7.22 -31.84 30.03
CA PHE A 297 -7.64 -30.48 30.36
C PHE A 297 -9.10 -30.47 30.86
N TYR A 298 -9.30 -30.01 32.10
CA TYR A 298 -10.62 -29.68 32.66
C TYR A 298 -11.20 -28.44 31.96
N GLN A 299 -12.36 -28.58 31.32
CA GLN A 299 -13.16 -27.46 30.85
C GLN A 299 -14.01 -26.91 32.01
N ALA A 300 -13.88 -25.61 32.28
CA ALA A 300 -14.73 -24.90 33.25
C ALA A 300 -16.08 -24.49 32.60
N PRO A 301 -17.19 -24.43 33.36
CA PRO A 301 -18.49 -24.07 32.83
C PRO A 301 -18.62 -22.56 32.58
N SER A 302 -19.09 -22.18 31.39
CA SER A 302 -19.45 -20.80 31.03
C SER A 302 -20.76 -20.39 31.70
N THR A 303 -20.73 -19.35 32.52
CA THR A 303 -21.93 -18.70 33.08
C THR A 303 -22.44 -17.66 32.08
N ALA A 304 -23.62 -17.92 31.52
CA ALA A 304 -24.34 -16.95 30.69
C ALA A 304 -25.05 -15.93 31.58
N THR A 305 -24.74 -14.64 31.42
CA THR A 305 -25.49 -13.54 32.04
C THR A 305 -26.39 -12.91 30.97
N SER A 306 -27.70 -13.13 31.12
CA SER A 306 -28.77 -12.48 30.38
C SER A 306 -29.04 -11.11 31.02
N THR A 307 -29.02 -10.04 30.22
CA THR A 307 -29.52 -8.72 30.64
C THR A 307 -30.50 -8.19 29.58
N GLN A 308 -31.72 -7.93 30.03
CA GLN A 308 -32.83 -7.36 29.25
C GLN A 308 -32.54 -5.91 28.80
N PRO A 309 -33.15 -5.46 27.68
CA PRO A 309 -33.33 -4.03 27.39
C PRO A 309 -34.68 -3.52 27.91
N GLY A 310 -34.64 -2.41 28.66
CA GLY A 310 -35.80 -1.66 29.13
C GLY A 310 -35.99 -0.34 28.37
N ASN A 311 -37.23 -0.13 27.94
CA ASN A 311 -37.98 1.13 27.81
C ASN A 311 -37.40 2.31 27.01
N THR A 312 -38.00 2.54 25.84
CA THR A 312 -37.98 3.83 25.12
C THR A 312 -39.30 4.59 25.40
N PRO A 313 -39.26 5.89 25.78
CA PRO A 313 -40.45 6.73 25.84
C PRO A 313 -40.77 7.35 24.47
N SER A 314 -42.06 7.38 24.15
CA SER A 314 -42.65 8.05 22.99
C SER A 314 -42.73 9.57 23.18
N VAL A 315 -42.35 10.33 22.16
CA VAL A 315 -42.52 11.80 22.08
C VAL A 315 -43.59 12.11 21.01
N PRO A 316 -44.55 13.02 21.28
CA PRO A 316 -45.62 13.34 20.34
C PRO A 316 -45.20 14.39 19.30
N TYR A 317 -45.66 14.19 18.07
CA TYR A 317 -45.56 15.12 16.95
C TYR A 317 -46.59 16.25 17.11
N SER A 318 -46.15 17.51 17.15
CA SER A 318 -47.03 18.67 16.95
C SER A 318 -47.01 19.06 15.47
N GLN A 319 -48.17 18.96 14.81
CA GLN A 319 -48.41 19.62 13.53
C GLN A 319 -48.74 21.09 13.76
N SER A 320 -48.15 21.99 12.98
CA SER A 320 -48.62 23.36 12.83
C SER A 320 -48.90 23.64 11.36
N SER A 321 -50.09 24.21 11.17
CA SER A 321 -50.71 24.76 9.97
C SER A 321 -49.92 25.89 9.32
#